data_AF-A0A843LSF8-F1
#
_entry.id   AF-A0A843LSF8-F1
#
_cell.length_a   1.000
_cell.length_b   1.000
_cell.length_c   1.000
_cell.angle_alpha   90.00
_cell.angle_beta   90.00
_cell.angle_gamma   90.00
#
_symmetry.space_group_name_H-M   'P 1'
#
loop_
_entity.id
_entity.type
_entity.pdbx_description
1 polymer ?
#
loop_
_entity_poly.entity_id
_entity_poly.type
_entity_poly.pdbx_seq_one_letter_code
_entity_poly.pdbx_strand_id
1 'polypeptide(L)'
;MKARYQPEIRRAALAALRSGDTLISRQRIEDEIEDHPDRYPGLIGRSRIGRRRIITLAMNEMFPFWSKTGGVHPSSFVWKVRAEHEQPTTEPEEEQ
;
A
#
# COMPACT_ATOMS: atom_id res chain seq x y z
N MET A 1 2.84 13.25 -14.89
CA MET A 1 3.93 12.99 -13.90
C MET A 1 3.60 11.86 -12.91
N LYS A 2 2.37 11.77 -12.38
CA LYS A 2 1.99 10.85 -11.29
C LYS A 2 1.99 9.36 -11.68
N ALA A 3 1.48 9.02 -12.87
CA ALA A 3 1.46 7.65 -13.39
C ALA A 3 2.85 7.01 -13.55
N ARG A 4 3.90 7.83 -13.75
CA ARG A 4 5.27 7.34 -13.98
C ARG A 4 5.81 6.51 -12.81
N TYR A 5 5.43 6.85 -11.58
CA TYR A 5 5.95 6.21 -10.38
C TYR A 5 5.02 5.12 -9.83
N GLN A 6 3.78 5.00 -10.34
CA GLN A 6 2.82 4.02 -9.85
C GLN A 6 3.35 2.58 -9.89
N PRO A 7 4.06 2.10 -10.95
CA PRO A 7 4.60 0.74 -10.94
C PRO A 7 5.61 0.49 -9.82
N GLU A 8 6.52 1.44 -9.59
CA GLU A 8 7.54 1.34 -8.53
C GLU A 8 6.89 1.42 -7.14
N ILE A 9 5.93 2.33 -6.94
CA ILE A 9 5.19 2.47 -5.68
C ILE A 9 4.36 1.22 -5.39
N ARG A 10 3.69 0.65 -6.41
CA ARG A 10 2.93 -0.60 -6.26
C ARG A 10 3.86 -1.74 -5.86
N ARG A 11 5.01 -1.87 -6.52
CA ARG A 11 6.02 -2.88 -6.16
C ARG A 11 6.51 -2.70 -4.72
N ALA A 12 6.87 -1.48 -4.33
CA ALA A 12 7.30 -1.18 -2.97
C ALA A 12 6.22 -1.49 -1.94
N ALA A 13 4.97 -1.13 -2.21
CA ALA A 13 3.84 -1.43 -1.33
C ALA A 13 3.63 -2.94 -1.15
N LEU A 14 3.75 -3.73 -2.23
CA LEU A 14 3.61 -5.18 -2.16
C LEU A 14 4.79 -5.86 -1.49
N ALA A 15 6.02 -5.39 -1.72
CA ALA A 15 7.23 -5.90 -1.07
C ALA A 15 7.25 -5.60 0.43
N ALA A 16 6.74 -4.43 0.82
CA ALA A 16 6.68 -4.00 2.21
C ALA A 16 5.59 -4.72 3.04
N LEU A 17 4.65 -5.45 2.41
CA LEU A 17 3.62 -6.23 3.12
C LEU A 17 4.21 -7.52 3.68
N ARG A 18 3.83 -7.87 4.91
CA ARG A 18 4.11 -9.20 5.46
C ARG A 18 2.98 -10.16 5.09
N SER A 19 3.26 -11.46 5.17
CA SER A 19 2.22 -12.49 5.03
C SER A 19 1.08 -12.24 6.02
N GLY A 20 -0.14 -12.13 5.51
CA GLY A 20 -1.34 -11.83 6.31
C GLY A 20 -1.68 -10.35 6.46
N ASP A 21 -0.79 -9.43 6.11
CA ASP A 21 -1.09 -7.99 6.15
C ASP A 21 -2.09 -7.63 5.03
N THR A 22 -3.19 -6.98 5.40
CA THR A 22 -4.14 -6.37 4.45
C THR A 22 -3.97 -4.85 4.34
N LEU A 23 -3.20 -4.26 5.25
CA LEU A 23 -2.96 -2.83 5.37
C LEU A 23 -1.48 -2.51 5.16
N ILE A 24 -1.21 -1.39 4.47
CA ILE A 24 0.14 -0.84 4.36
C ILE A 24 0.14 0.63 4.78
N SER A 25 1.16 1.03 5.53
CA SER A 25 1.40 2.42 5.88
C SER A 25 2.40 3.07 4.93
N ARG A 26 2.28 4.39 4.74
CA ARG A 26 3.28 5.16 3.98
C ARG A 26 4.70 4.97 4.50
N GLN A 27 4.86 4.85 5.81
CA GLN A 27 6.18 4.67 6.44
C GLN A 27 6.82 3.37 5.96
N ARG A 28 6.09 2.25 5.98
CA ARG A 28 6.63 0.95 5.50
C ARG A 28 7.02 0.97 4.03
N ILE A 29 6.29 1.71 3.20
CA ILE A 29 6.64 1.90 1.78
C ILE A 29 7.92 2.73 1.66
N GLU A 30 8.05 3.79 2.47
CA GLU A 30 9.24 4.63 2.50
C GLU A 30 10.47 3.84 2.97
N ASP A 31 10.32 3.03 4.02
CA ASP A 31 11.37 2.17 4.58
C ASP A 31 11.86 1.16 3.51
N GLU A 32 10.95 0.45 2.83
CA GLU A 32 11.31 -0.48 1.73
C GLU A 32 12.10 0.20 0.60
N ILE A 33 11.79 1.46 0.29
CA ILE A 33 12.53 2.21 -0.75
C ILE A 33 13.90 2.66 -0.24
N GLU A 34 14.02 2.99 1.05
CA GLU A 34 15.28 3.38 1.68
C GLU A 34 16.22 2.18 1.87
N ASP A 35 15.68 1.02 2.22
CA ASP A 35 16.43 -0.22 2.45
C ASP A 35 16.85 -0.91 1.14
N HIS A 36 16.08 -0.73 0.07
CA HIS A 36 16.32 -1.36 -1.24
C HIS A 36 16.29 -0.35 -2.40
N PRO A 37 17.16 0.67 -2.39
CA PRO A 37 17.10 1.78 -3.34
C PRO A 37 17.24 1.32 -4.79
N ASP A 38 18.11 0.35 -5.06
CA ASP A 38 18.36 -0.26 -6.37
C ASP A 38 17.09 -0.79 -7.06
N ARG A 39 16.10 -1.21 -6.26
CA ARG A 39 14.80 -1.67 -6.77
C ARG A 39 13.88 -0.54 -7.19
N TYR A 40 14.16 0.72 -6.88
CA TYR A 40 13.24 1.84 -7.11
C TYR A 40 13.97 3.06 -7.70
N PRO A 41 14.63 2.93 -8.86
CA PRO A 41 15.51 3.95 -9.42
C PRO A 41 14.81 5.29 -9.68
N GLY A 42 13.49 5.30 -9.91
CA GLY A 42 12.73 6.54 -10.06
C GLY A 42 12.55 7.33 -8.76
N LEU A 43 12.72 6.68 -7.61
CA LEU A 43 12.45 7.21 -6.28
C LEU A 43 13.70 7.56 -5.46
N ILE A 44 14.87 6.94 -5.74
CA ILE A 44 16.13 7.17 -5.00
C ILE A 44 16.55 8.65 -5.03
N GLY A 45 16.48 9.29 -6.21
CA GLY A 45 16.94 10.67 -6.40
C GLY A 45 15.98 11.74 -5.87
N ARG A 46 14.93 11.35 -5.13
CA ARG A 46 13.92 12.27 -4.60
C ARG A 46 14.19 12.56 -3.13
N SER A 47 13.97 13.82 -2.73
CA SER A 47 13.98 14.19 -1.32
C SER A 47 12.90 13.40 -0.56
N ARG A 48 13.10 13.20 0.75
CA ARG A 48 12.13 12.53 1.63
C ARG A 48 10.71 13.11 1.47
N ILE A 49 10.58 14.43 1.48
CA ILE A 49 9.29 15.13 1.29
C ILE A 49 8.71 14.83 -0.09
N GLY A 50 9.54 14.86 -1.14
CA GLY A 50 9.12 14.53 -2.50
C GLY A 50 8.64 13.09 -2.64
N ARG A 51 9.39 12.13 -2.10
CA ARG A 51 9.05 10.71 -2.07
C ARG A 51 7.73 10.46 -1.34
N ARG A 52 7.56 11.03 -0.14
CA ARG A 52 6.29 10.95 0.61
C ARG A 52 5.09 11.47 -0.18
N ARG A 53 5.25 12.60 -0.86
CA ARG A 53 4.19 13.18 -1.70
C ARG A 53 3.83 12.25 -2.86
N ILE A 54 4.83 11.64 -3.51
CA ILE A 54 4.62 10.69 -4.61
C ILE A 54 3.90 9.43 -4.09
N ILE A 55 4.35 8.86 -2.97
CA ILE A 55 3.71 7.67 -2.34
C ILE A 55 2.24 7.97 -2.05
N THR A 56 1.96 9.05 -1.33
CA THR A 56 0.57 9.40 -0.97
C THR A 56 -0.33 9.56 -2.19
N LEU A 57 0.14 10.25 -3.23
CA LEU A 57 -0.65 10.47 -4.44
C LEU A 57 -0.93 9.17 -5.19
N ALA A 58 0.11 8.34 -5.39
CA ALA A 58 -0.03 7.08 -6.10
C ALA A 58 -0.92 6.08 -5.34
N MET A 59 -0.74 5.95 -4.02
CA MET A 59 -1.52 5.02 -3.22
C MET A 59 -3.00 5.45 -3.10
N ASN A 60 -3.30 6.75 -2.98
CA ASN A 60 -4.68 7.24 -2.98
C ASN A 60 -5.42 6.97 -4.29
N GLU A 61 -4.69 6.80 -5.39
CA GLU A 61 -5.25 6.48 -6.71
C GLU A 61 -5.46 4.96 -6.88
N MET A 62 -4.55 4.15 -6.32
CA MET A 62 -4.57 2.69 -6.49
C MET A 62 -5.41 1.95 -5.44
N PHE A 63 -5.53 2.49 -4.22
CA PHE A 63 -6.07 1.77 -3.08
C PHE A 63 -7.02 2.63 -2.24
N PRO A 64 -8.07 2.04 -1.68
CA PRO A 64 -8.95 2.76 -0.77
C PRO A 64 -8.21 3.12 0.53
N PHE A 65 -8.42 4.35 0.98
CA PHE A 65 -7.82 4.86 2.20
C PHE A 65 -8.46 4.21 3.42
N TRP A 66 -7.66 3.54 4.25
CA TRP A 66 -8.16 2.87 5.44
C TRP A 66 -8.51 3.84 6.56
N SER A 67 -7.81 4.98 6.67
CA SER A 67 -8.02 5.93 7.79
C SER A 67 -9.35 6.69 7.76
N LYS A 68 -10.28 6.35 6.85
CA LYS A 68 -11.66 6.88 6.87
C LYS A 68 -12.57 6.12 7.84
N THR A 69 -12.14 4.98 8.40
CA THR A 69 -12.84 4.32 9.53
C THR A 69 -12.49 5.03 10.84
N GLY A 70 -13.49 5.33 11.67
CA GLY A 70 -13.34 6.07 12.93
C GLY A 70 -12.29 5.46 13.87
N GLY A 71 -11.54 6.31 14.59
CA GLY A 71 -10.51 5.89 15.56
C GLY A 71 -9.06 5.95 15.07
N VAL A 72 -8.81 6.31 13.80
CA VAL A 72 -7.45 6.44 13.24
C VAL A 72 -7.08 7.92 13.11
N HIS A 73 -5.88 8.30 13.57
CA HIS A 73 -5.41 9.67 13.44
C HIS A 73 -5.33 10.08 11.95
N PRO A 74 -5.85 11.27 11.54
CA PRO A 74 -5.92 11.69 10.13
C PRO A 74 -4.59 11.73 9.36
N SER A 75 -3.47 11.76 10.08
CA SER A 75 -2.12 11.74 9.49
C SER A 75 -1.58 10.33 9.21
N SER A 76 -2.29 9.29 9.64
CA SER A 76 -1.93 7.89 9.38
C SER A 76 -2.31 7.53 7.96
N PHE A 77 -1.40 7.79 7.03
CA PHE A 77 -1.54 7.39 5.63
C PHE A 77 -1.44 5.87 5.50
N VAL A 78 -2.59 5.20 5.57
CA VAL A 78 -2.74 3.73 5.53
C VAL A 78 -3.77 3.35 4.48
N TRP A 79 -3.45 2.33 3.68
CA TRP A 79 -4.29 1.85 2.58
C TRP A 79 -4.57 0.36 2.71
N LYS A 80 -5.76 -0.07 2.28
CA LYS A 80 -6.10 -1.50 2.13
C LYS A 80 -5.54 -2.01 0.80
N VAL A 81 -4.58 -2.94 0.83
CA VAL A 81 -3.88 -3.45 -0.37
C VAL A 81 -4.41 -4.82 -0.78
N ARG A 82 -4.97 -5.58 0.16
CA ARG A 82 -5.75 -6.78 -0.14
C ARG A 82 -7.24 -6.43 0.01
N ALA A 83 -8.00 -6.63 -1.05
CA ALA A 83 -9.45 -6.68 -0.94
C ALA A 83 -9.79 -7.81 0.05
N GLU A 84 -10.84 -7.62 0.83
CA GLU A 84 -11.44 -8.61 1.71
C GLU A 84 -11.97 -9.80 0.87
N HIS A 85 -11.07 -10.62 0.34
CA HIS A 85 -11.34 -11.90 -0.29
C HIS A 85 -10.64 -13.00 0.50
N GLU A 86 -11.16 -13.20 1.70
CA GLU A 86 -11.07 -14.40 2.54
C GLU A 86 -11.99 -14.02 3.71
N GLN A 87 -13.29 -14.34 3.71
CA GLN A 87 -13.94 -15.67 3.86
C GLN A 87 -15.48 -15.52 3.70
N PRO A 88 -16.32 -16.57 3.78
CA PRO A 88 -16.15 -18.01 3.52
C PRO A 88 -17.09 -18.47 2.38
N THR A 89 -16.68 -19.39 1.52
CA THR A 89 -17.70 -20.20 0.82
C THR A 89 -18.22 -21.20 1.85
N THR A 90 -19.30 -20.81 2.52
CA THR A 90 -20.25 -21.77 3.09
C THR A 90 -20.74 -22.60 1.92
N GLU A 91 -20.24 -23.82 1.76
CA GLU A 91 -20.98 -24.83 1.00
C GLU A 91 -22.26 -25.11 1.79
N PRO A 92 -23.45 -24.89 1.23
CA PRO A 92 -24.60 -25.62 1.74
C PRO A 92 -24.34 -27.09 1.40
N GLU A 93 -24.26 -27.94 2.43
CA GLU A 93 -24.48 -29.37 2.26
C GLU A 93 -25.86 -29.55 1.61
N GLU A 94 -25.89 -29.71 0.29
CA GLU A 94 -27.03 -30.28 -0.42
C GLU A 94 -27.10 -31.78 -0.08
N GLU A 95 -28.14 -32.11 0.69
CA GLU A 95 -28.95 -33.34 0.69
C GLU A 95 -28.30 -34.67 0.31
N GLN A 96 -28.34 -35.64 1.24
CA GLN A 96 -29.08 -36.91 1.06
C GLN A 96 -29.66 -37.42 2.38
#